data_AF-B4G3S4-F1
#
_entry.id   AF-B4G3S4-F1
#
_cell.length_a   1.000
_cell.length_b   1.000
_cell.length_c   1.000
_cell.angle_alpha   90.00
_cell.angle_beta   90.00
_cell.angle_gamma   90.00
#
_symmetry.space_group_name_H-M   'P 1'
#
loop_
_entity.id
_entity.type
_entity.pdbx_description
1 polymer ?
#
loop_
_entity_poly.entity_id
_entity_poly.type
_entity_poly.pdbx_seq_one_letter_code
_entity_poly.pdbx_strand_id
1 'polypeptide(L)'
;MRFVRSTLLLLSFLWVESKSRRIWDKQGPLYESTKLLIAEESFRADQLWNDTHHAIYAHAEQVQQAKDTLDTKQQQVSARLEDFFDHQYTVEWGSCFKQHEREVAHFNRELIDKYSICRQSLDSVMEHFEQEVVREANFLNVAAQKISDLSKICQIWQLKQSSFNHAGVLLCTVAGIGGINQRMASSLELCWDILLQLSLEELDTPSCTAYHQLKMQFDVVYAGIESCVME
;
A
#
# COMPACT_ATOMS: atom_id res chain seq x y z
N MET A 1 4.67 16.96 -47.36
CA MET A 1 3.79 16.20 -46.44
C MET A 1 3.61 16.80 -45.03
N ARG A 2 4.14 18.00 -44.69
CA ARG A 2 3.88 18.64 -43.38
C ARG A 2 2.57 19.44 -43.31
N PHE A 3 2.12 20.03 -44.41
CA PHE A 3 0.90 20.86 -44.44
C PHE A 3 -0.41 20.07 -44.20
N VAL A 4 -0.51 18.83 -44.69
CA VAL A 4 -1.73 18.01 -44.57
C VAL A 4 -2.03 17.61 -43.11
N ARG A 5 -0.99 17.36 -42.30
CA ARG A 5 -1.12 17.06 -40.87
C ARG A 5 -1.61 18.27 -40.06
N SER A 6 -1.12 19.47 -40.36
CA SER A 6 -1.57 20.70 -39.70
C SER A 6 -3.02 21.06 -40.04
N THR A 7 -3.46 20.84 -41.28
CA THR A 7 -4.87 21.06 -41.68
C THR A 7 -5.83 20.05 -41.07
N LEU A 8 -5.42 18.79 -40.91
CA LEU A 8 -6.24 17.76 -40.25
C LEU A 8 -6.42 18.06 -38.75
N LEU A 9 -5.36 18.51 -38.08
CA LEU A 9 -5.45 18.95 -36.68
C LEU A 9 -6.38 20.16 -36.54
N LEU A 10 -6.21 21.20 -37.35
CA LEU A 10 -7.08 22.39 -37.33
C LEU A 10 -8.56 22.05 -37.59
N LEU A 11 -8.85 21.17 -38.55
CA LEU A 11 -10.21 20.71 -38.80
C LEU A 11 -10.79 19.92 -37.62
N SER A 12 -9.99 19.11 -36.94
CA SER A 12 -10.42 18.39 -35.74
C SER A 12 -10.72 19.34 -34.57
N PHE A 13 -9.92 20.39 -34.37
CA PHE A 13 -10.16 21.41 -33.35
C PHE A 13 -11.44 22.21 -33.63
N LEU A 14 -11.63 22.67 -34.87
CA LEU A 14 -12.84 23.42 -35.28
C LEU A 14 -14.11 22.55 -35.19
N TRP A 15 -14.02 21.26 -35.48
CA TRP A 15 -15.14 20.33 -35.31
C TRP A 15 -15.51 20.12 -33.83
N VAL A 16 -14.51 19.97 -32.96
CA VAL A 16 -14.71 19.85 -31.50
C VAL A 16 -15.33 21.13 -30.93
N GLU A 17 -14.85 22.30 -31.33
CA GLU A 17 -15.45 23.59 -30.94
C GLU A 17 -16.90 23.73 -31.40
N SER A 18 -17.20 23.43 -32.68
CA SER A 18 -18.57 23.55 -33.20
C SER A 18 -19.56 22.58 -32.54
N LYS A 19 -19.10 21.36 -32.23
CA LYS A 19 -19.91 20.34 -31.53
C LYS A 19 -20.11 20.69 -30.07
N SER A 20 -19.06 21.19 -29.40
CA SER A 20 -19.14 21.70 -28.02
C SER A 20 -20.14 22.85 -27.95
N ARG A 21 -19.98 23.88 -28.78
CA ARG A 21 -20.90 25.04 -28.82
C ARG A 21 -22.36 24.62 -29.05
N ARG A 22 -22.61 23.71 -29.98
CA ARG A 22 -23.95 23.16 -30.26
C ARG A 22 -24.56 22.38 -29.08
N ILE A 23 -23.76 21.73 -28.25
CA ILE A 23 -24.24 21.00 -27.05
C ILE A 23 -24.63 22.00 -25.96
N TRP A 24 -23.81 23.02 -25.75
CA TRP A 24 -24.06 24.11 -24.81
C TRP A 24 -25.32 24.89 -25.17
N ASP A 25 -25.52 25.17 -26.46
CA ASP A 25 -26.71 25.86 -26.98
C ASP A 25 -28.00 25.05 -26.80
N LYS A 26 -27.92 23.70 -26.72
CA LYS A 26 -29.09 22.81 -26.61
C LYS A 26 -29.49 22.47 -25.18
N GLN A 27 -28.53 22.35 -24.27
CA GLN A 27 -28.79 21.89 -22.89
C GLN A 27 -28.64 23.00 -21.85
N GLY A 28 -28.11 24.15 -22.26
CA GLY A 28 -27.87 25.30 -21.40
C GLY A 28 -26.48 25.22 -20.73
N PRO A 29 -25.80 26.37 -20.59
CA PRO A 29 -24.45 26.43 -20.03
C PRO A 29 -24.37 25.92 -18.59
N LEU A 30 -25.44 26.13 -17.81
CA LEU A 30 -25.47 25.73 -16.41
C LEU A 30 -25.48 24.20 -16.25
N TYR A 31 -26.31 23.50 -17.02
CA TYR A 31 -26.34 22.04 -17.03
C TYR A 31 -24.99 21.44 -17.43
N GLU A 32 -24.41 21.90 -18.54
CA GLU A 32 -23.14 21.37 -19.04
C GLU A 32 -21.98 21.67 -18.08
N SER A 33 -21.93 22.87 -17.50
CA SER A 33 -20.90 23.25 -16.53
C SER A 33 -20.98 22.39 -15.27
N THR A 34 -22.17 22.15 -14.72
CA THR A 34 -22.33 21.30 -13.52
C THR A 34 -21.98 19.84 -13.80
N LYS A 35 -22.31 19.33 -15.00
CA LYS A 35 -21.94 17.98 -15.41
C LYS A 35 -20.41 17.83 -15.55
N LEU A 36 -19.74 18.83 -16.14
CA LEU A 36 -18.28 18.85 -16.24
C LEU A 36 -17.62 18.90 -14.87
N LEU A 37 -18.13 19.73 -13.95
CA LEU A 37 -17.63 19.78 -12.57
C LEU A 37 -17.69 18.41 -11.88
N ILE A 38 -18.81 17.69 -11.99
CA ILE A 38 -18.93 16.35 -11.41
C ILE A 38 -17.95 15.36 -12.05
N ALA A 39 -17.79 15.42 -13.37
CA ALA A 39 -16.86 14.54 -14.07
C ALA A 39 -15.41 14.80 -13.63
N GLU A 40 -15.03 16.08 -13.49
CA GLU A 40 -13.70 16.49 -13.03
C GLU A 40 -13.44 16.06 -11.59
N GLU A 41 -14.36 16.33 -10.67
CA GLU A 41 -14.20 15.96 -9.26
C GLU A 41 -14.24 14.44 -9.04
N SER A 42 -15.06 13.72 -9.81
CA SER A 42 -15.07 12.25 -9.81
C SER A 42 -13.75 11.68 -10.31
N PHE A 43 -13.20 12.24 -11.40
CA PHE A 43 -11.89 11.84 -11.92
C PHE A 43 -10.76 12.11 -10.90
N ARG A 44 -10.77 13.28 -10.25
CA ARG A 44 -9.79 13.62 -9.20
C ARG A 44 -9.86 12.66 -8.02
N ALA A 45 -11.06 12.29 -7.59
CA ALA A 45 -11.25 11.32 -6.52
C ALA A 45 -10.70 9.93 -6.89
N ASP A 46 -10.89 9.50 -8.14
CA ASP A 46 -10.34 8.23 -8.64
C ASP A 46 -8.82 8.25 -8.69
N GLN A 47 -8.22 9.36 -9.14
CA GLN A 47 -6.76 9.53 -9.10
C GLN A 47 -6.22 9.45 -7.68
N LEU A 48 -6.87 10.16 -6.73
CA LEU A 48 -6.45 10.14 -5.34
C LEU A 48 -6.53 8.72 -4.74
N TRP A 49 -7.58 7.97 -5.07
CA TRP A 49 -7.69 6.57 -4.67
C TRP A 49 -6.56 5.73 -5.27
N ASN A 50 -6.31 5.84 -6.58
CA ASN A 50 -5.27 5.08 -7.25
C ASN A 50 -3.89 5.33 -6.61
N ASP A 51 -3.53 6.58 -6.37
CA ASP A 51 -2.26 6.94 -5.73
C ASP A 51 -2.16 6.37 -4.30
N THR A 52 -3.24 6.51 -3.53
CA THR A 52 -3.31 6.02 -2.15
C THR A 52 -3.26 4.49 -2.09
N HIS A 53 -3.97 3.81 -2.99
CA HIS A 53 -3.99 2.36 -3.12
C HIS A 53 -2.59 1.82 -3.42
N HIS A 54 -1.86 2.44 -4.35
CA HIS A 54 -0.47 2.04 -4.63
C HIS A 54 0.42 2.19 -3.39
N ALA A 55 0.27 3.27 -2.63
CA ALA A 55 1.02 3.47 -1.39
C ALA A 55 0.69 2.40 -0.34
N ILE A 56 -0.59 2.07 -0.16
CA ILE A 56 -1.06 1.01 0.76
C ILE A 56 -0.46 -0.34 0.37
N TYR A 57 -0.55 -0.71 -0.91
CA TYR A 57 0.00 -1.98 -1.39
C TYR A 57 1.52 -2.06 -1.24
N ALA A 58 2.24 -0.98 -1.52
CA ALA A 58 3.68 -0.95 -1.35
C ALA A 58 4.11 -1.19 0.11
N HIS A 59 3.39 -0.65 1.08
CA HIS A 59 3.69 -0.89 2.51
C HIS A 59 3.35 -2.31 2.93
N ALA A 60 2.20 -2.85 2.50
CA ALA A 60 1.86 -4.26 2.72
C ALA A 60 2.94 -5.19 2.15
N GLU A 61 3.40 -4.91 0.93
CA GLU A 61 4.44 -5.70 0.29
C GLU A 61 5.76 -5.64 1.06
N GLN A 62 6.15 -4.48 1.59
CA GLN A 62 7.36 -4.35 2.40
C GLN A 62 7.31 -5.19 3.68
N VAL A 63 6.20 -5.16 4.42
CA VAL A 63 6.03 -5.98 5.62
C VAL A 63 6.07 -7.47 5.24
N GLN A 64 5.45 -7.85 4.13
CA GLN A 64 5.49 -9.23 3.64
C GLN A 64 6.91 -9.66 3.24
N GLN A 65 7.67 -8.80 2.56
CA GLN A 65 9.07 -9.07 2.21
C GLN A 65 9.95 -9.22 3.45
N ALA A 66 9.72 -8.43 4.50
CA ALA A 66 10.43 -8.55 5.78
C ALA A 66 10.15 -9.90 6.45
N LYS A 67 8.88 -10.34 6.43
CA LYS A 67 8.42 -11.65 6.89
C LYS A 67 9.08 -12.79 6.11
N ASP A 68 9.07 -12.74 4.79
CA ASP A 68 9.68 -13.77 3.94
C ASP A 68 11.21 -13.84 4.13
N THR A 69 11.85 -12.69 4.33
CA THR A 69 13.28 -12.61 4.63
C THR A 69 13.61 -13.22 6.00
N LEU A 70 12.79 -12.96 7.02
CA LEU A 70 12.92 -13.57 8.34
C LEU A 70 12.80 -15.09 8.25
N ASP A 71 11.77 -15.59 7.56
CA ASP A 71 11.52 -17.02 7.39
C ASP A 71 12.68 -17.70 6.65
N THR A 72 13.21 -17.06 5.60
CA THR A 72 14.39 -17.55 4.86
C THR A 72 15.62 -17.63 5.76
N LYS A 73 15.88 -16.59 6.57
CA LYS A 73 16.99 -16.59 7.54
C LYS A 73 16.84 -17.71 8.56
N GLN A 74 15.62 -17.94 9.05
CA GLN A 74 15.34 -19.01 9.99
C GLN A 74 15.56 -20.40 9.37
N GLN A 75 15.14 -20.62 8.13
CA GLN A 75 15.41 -21.86 7.41
C GLN A 75 16.91 -22.14 7.26
N GLN A 76 17.71 -21.11 6.95
CA GLN A 76 19.17 -21.24 6.89
C GLN A 76 19.79 -21.63 8.24
N VAL A 77 19.33 -21.00 9.32
CA VAL A 77 19.76 -21.33 10.69
C VAL A 77 19.37 -22.77 11.03
N SER A 78 18.13 -23.17 10.76
CA SER A 78 17.65 -24.55 10.99
C SER A 78 18.47 -25.58 10.23
N ALA A 79 18.77 -25.36 8.95
CA ALA A 79 19.57 -26.27 8.15
C ALA A 79 21.01 -26.44 8.70
N ARG A 80 21.62 -25.36 9.18
CA ARG A 80 22.95 -25.41 9.82
C ARG A 80 22.93 -26.13 11.17
N LEU A 81 21.88 -25.94 11.96
CA LEU A 81 21.70 -26.65 13.22
C LEU A 81 21.50 -28.14 12.97
N GLU A 82 20.68 -28.51 11.99
CA GLU A 82 20.50 -29.90 11.55
C GLU A 82 21.83 -30.52 11.13
N ASP A 83 22.60 -29.84 10.27
CA ASP A 83 23.93 -30.28 9.85
C ASP A 83 24.88 -30.50 11.04
N PHE A 84 24.91 -29.57 12.00
CA PHE A 84 25.71 -29.71 13.21
C PHE A 84 25.34 -30.96 14.03
N PHE A 85 24.04 -31.21 14.23
CA PHE A 85 23.57 -32.34 15.04
C PHE A 85 23.65 -33.69 14.30
N ASP A 86 23.57 -33.70 12.97
CA ASP A 86 23.72 -34.91 12.17
C ASP A 86 25.15 -35.45 12.20
N HIS A 87 26.15 -34.56 12.29
CA HIS A 87 27.56 -34.93 12.33
C HIS A 87 28.08 -35.34 13.72
N GLN A 88 27.23 -35.37 14.75
CA GLN A 88 27.60 -35.62 16.16
C GLN A 88 28.39 -36.93 16.41
N TYR A 89 28.28 -37.92 15.51
CA TYR A 89 28.92 -39.23 15.63
C TYR A 89 30.11 -39.45 14.69
N THR A 90 30.49 -38.44 13.89
CA THR A 90 31.64 -38.54 12.98
C THR A 90 32.95 -38.31 13.75
N VAL A 91 34.02 -38.98 13.30
CA VAL A 91 35.32 -38.91 13.98
C VAL A 91 35.96 -37.53 13.76
N GLU A 92 35.76 -36.91 12.60
CA GLU A 92 36.24 -35.56 12.30
C GLU A 92 35.57 -34.49 13.18
N TRP A 93 34.28 -34.63 13.47
CA TRP A 93 33.55 -33.63 14.27
C TRP A 93 33.61 -33.85 15.77
N GLY A 94 33.98 -35.04 16.26
CA GLY A 94 33.75 -35.42 17.66
C GLY A 94 34.38 -34.50 18.71
N SER A 95 35.57 -33.93 18.45
CA SER A 95 36.23 -32.97 19.35
C SER A 95 35.60 -31.58 19.28
N CYS A 96 35.41 -31.05 18.07
CA CYS A 96 34.80 -29.74 17.82
C CYS A 96 33.34 -29.69 18.27
N PHE A 97 32.58 -30.75 18.03
CA PHE A 97 31.20 -30.90 18.47
C PHE A 97 31.10 -30.77 19.99
N LYS A 98 31.90 -31.52 20.76
CA LYS A 98 31.86 -31.46 22.22
C LYS A 98 32.24 -30.09 22.78
N GLN A 99 33.11 -29.36 22.10
CA GLN A 99 33.51 -28.01 22.49
C GLN A 99 32.35 -27.02 22.35
N HIS A 100 31.55 -27.15 21.29
CA HIS A 100 30.50 -26.19 20.94
C HIS A 100 29.06 -26.65 21.24
N GLU A 101 28.83 -27.90 21.65
CA GLU A 101 27.51 -28.50 21.87
C GLU A 101 26.58 -27.62 22.72
N ARG A 102 27.07 -27.15 23.88
CA ARG A 102 26.27 -26.34 24.81
C ARG A 102 25.93 -24.97 24.24
N GLU A 103 26.88 -24.37 23.55
CA GLU A 103 26.74 -23.06 22.93
C GLU A 103 25.73 -23.13 21.77
N VAL A 104 25.86 -24.13 20.90
CA VAL A 104 24.93 -24.38 19.78
C VAL A 104 23.53 -24.73 20.29
N ALA A 105 23.40 -25.55 21.34
CA ALA A 105 22.11 -25.87 21.95
C ALA A 105 21.43 -24.63 22.55
N HIS A 106 22.21 -23.71 23.13
CA HIS A 106 21.71 -22.42 23.60
C HIS A 106 21.21 -21.55 22.45
N PHE A 107 22.01 -21.39 21.39
CA PHE A 107 21.60 -20.65 20.19
C PHE A 107 20.35 -21.26 19.54
N ASN A 108 20.24 -22.58 19.45
CA ASN A 108 19.05 -23.23 18.89
C ASN A 108 17.78 -22.79 19.63
N ARG A 109 17.79 -22.85 20.96
CA ARG A 109 16.65 -22.45 21.78
C ARG A 109 16.33 -20.95 21.65
N GLU A 110 17.35 -20.11 21.76
CA GLU A 110 17.14 -18.66 21.73
C GLU A 110 16.74 -18.16 20.34
N LEU A 111 17.31 -18.71 19.26
CA LEU A 111 16.97 -18.32 17.89
C LEU A 111 15.52 -18.65 17.57
N ILE A 112 15.02 -19.82 17.99
CA ILE A 112 13.61 -20.19 17.82
C ILE A 112 12.69 -19.23 18.60
N ASP A 113 13.02 -18.93 19.86
CA ASP A 113 12.26 -17.99 20.69
C ASP A 113 12.20 -16.59 20.06
N LYS A 114 13.37 -16.03 19.72
CA LYS A 114 13.46 -14.69 19.13
C LYS A 114 12.85 -14.61 17.75
N TYR A 115 12.97 -15.66 16.94
CA TYR A 115 12.27 -15.77 15.66
C TYR A 115 10.76 -15.70 15.86
N SER A 116 10.20 -16.49 16.78
CA SER A 116 8.75 -16.52 17.04
C SER A 116 8.24 -15.14 17.50
N ILE A 117 8.98 -14.46 18.36
CA ILE A 117 8.61 -13.13 18.85
C ILE A 117 8.68 -12.09 17.73
N CYS A 118 9.76 -12.07 16.93
CA CYS A 118 9.86 -11.17 15.78
C CYS A 118 8.76 -11.43 14.77
N ARG A 119 8.48 -12.70 14.46
CA ARG A 119 7.42 -13.08 13.53
C ARG A 119 6.06 -12.59 14.00
N GLN A 120 5.73 -12.82 15.27
CA GLN A 120 4.49 -12.35 15.88
C GLN A 120 4.40 -10.82 15.87
N SER A 121 5.51 -10.12 16.09
CA SER A 121 5.55 -8.66 16.01
C SER A 121 5.22 -8.17 14.60
N LEU A 122 5.79 -8.78 13.55
CA LEU A 122 5.50 -8.43 12.16
C LEU A 122 4.06 -8.78 11.76
N ASP A 123 3.54 -9.90 12.25
CA ASP A 123 2.13 -10.28 12.05
C ASP A 123 1.18 -9.25 12.71
N SER A 124 1.48 -8.80 13.93
CA SER A 124 0.69 -7.76 14.61
C SER A 124 0.74 -6.41 13.89
N VAL A 125 1.90 -6.04 13.32
CA VAL A 125 2.05 -4.82 12.52
C VAL A 125 1.18 -4.89 11.27
N MET A 126 1.19 -6.03 10.56
CA MET A 126 0.34 -6.24 9.39
C MET A 126 -1.15 -6.21 9.74
N GLU A 127 -1.55 -6.91 10.81
CA GLU A 127 -2.96 -6.97 11.22
C GLU A 127 -3.48 -5.57 11.59
N HIS A 128 -2.70 -4.79 12.34
CA HIS A 128 -3.06 -3.42 12.69
C HIS A 128 -3.20 -2.54 11.45
N PHE A 129 -2.26 -2.66 10.50
CA PHE A 129 -2.33 -1.95 9.24
C PHE A 129 -3.60 -2.26 8.45
N GLU A 130 -3.90 -3.55 8.25
CA GLU A 130 -5.08 -3.99 7.51
C GLU A 130 -6.37 -3.50 8.18
N GLN A 131 -6.47 -3.58 9.51
CA GLN A 131 -7.67 -3.15 10.23
C GLN A 131 -7.92 -1.64 10.12
N GLU A 132 -6.90 -0.81 10.31
CA GLU A 132 -7.06 0.65 10.34
C GLU A 132 -7.21 1.24 8.93
N VAL A 133 -6.45 0.75 7.95
CA VAL A 133 -6.47 1.28 6.58
C VAL A 133 -7.73 0.88 5.82
N VAL A 134 -8.24 -0.36 6.00
CA VAL A 134 -9.37 -0.86 5.20
C VAL A 134 -10.59 0.06 5.29
N ARG A 135 -10.90 0.60 6.47
CA ARG A 135 -12.08 1.46 6.64
C ARG A 135 -11.97 2.76 5.84
N GLU A 136 -10.83 3.43 5.91
CA GLU A 136 -10.63 4.73 5.27
C GLU A 136 -10.34 4.59 3.77
N ALA A 137 -9.58 3.57 3.38
CA ALA A 137 -9.37 3.16 2.00
C ALA A 137 -10.70 2.82 1.29
N ASN A 138 -11.62 2.14 1.96
CA ASN A 138 -12.93 1.83 1.40
C ASN A 138 -13.74 3.07 1.04
N PHE A 139 -13.64 4.15 1.82
CA PHE A 139 -14.32 5.40 1.47
C PHE A 139 -13.70 6.03 0.22
N LEU A 140 -12.37 6.10 0.15
CA LEU A 140 -11.64 6.65 -1.00
C LEU A 140 -11.98 5.90 -2.29
N ASN A 141 -12.00 4.57 -2.24
CA ASN A 141 -12.35 3.69 -3.37
C ASN A 141 -13.73 4.00 -3.98
N VAL A 142 -14.71 4.41 -3.17
CA VAL A 142 -16.08 4.68 -3.65
C VAL A 142 -16.39 6.17 -3.83
N ALA A 143 -15.45 7.06 -3.51
CA ALA A 143 -15.70 8.51 -3.51
C ALA A 143 -16.00 9.03 -4.93
N ALA A 144 -15.27 8.56 -5.94
CA ALA A 144 -15.51 8.91 -7.34
C ALA A 144 -16.94 8.58 -7.78
N GLN A 145 -17.44 7.39 -7.40
CA GLN A 145 -18.81 6.98 -7.68
C GLN A 145 -19.83 7.83 -6.92
N LYS A 146 -19.59 8.12 -5.63
CA LYS A 146 -20.46 9.01 -4.84
C LYS A 146 -20.59 10.40 -5.46
N ILE A 147 -19.50 10.97 -6.00
CA ILE A 147 -19.52 12.25 -6.71
C ILE A 147 -20.33 12.14 -8.01
N SER A 148 -20.12 11.09 -8.80
CA SER A 148 -20.88 10.83 -10.02
C SER A 148 -22.40 10.74 -9.75
N ASP A 149 -22.79 10.07 -8.66
CA ASP A 149 -24.18 9.87 -8.27
C ASP A 149 -24.91 11.16 -7.86
N LEU A 150 -24.18 12.25 -7.53
CA LEU A 150 -24.77 13.57 -7.31
C LEU A 150 -25.58 14.06 -8.51
N SER A 151 -25.22 13.62 -9.72
CA SER A 151 -25.98 13.93 -10.94
C SER A 151 -27.45 13.51 -10.84
N LYS A 152 -27.70 12.36 -10.21
CA LYS A 152 -29.05 11.82 -9.98
C LYS A 152 -29.65 12.37 -8.69
N ILE A 153 -28.89 12.37 -7.60
CA ILE A 153 -29.34 12.79 -6.27
C ILE A 153 -29.81 14.26 -6.28
N CYS A 154 -29.01 15.15 -6.87
CA CYS A 154 -29.32 16.57 -6.97
C CYS A 154 -30.17 16.92 -8.20
N GLN A 155 -30.64 15.93 -8.97
CA GLN A 155 -31.55 16.11 -10.10
C GLN A 155 -31.04 17.12 -11.14
N ILE A 156 -29.77 17.00 -11.54
CA ILE A 156 -29.07 17.98 -12.39
C ILE A 156 -29.76 18.21 -13.74
N TRP A 157 -30.49 17.23 -14.23
CA TRP A 157 -31.32 17.36 -15.43
C TRP A 157 -32.30 18.55 -15.38
N GLN A 158 -32.72 19.00 -14.20
CA GLN A 158 -33.59 20.17 -14.02
C GLN A 158 -32.95 21.49 -14.47
N LEU A 159 -31.61 21.56 -14.50
CA LEU A 159 -30.89 22.75 -14.97
C LEU A 159 -31.12 23.05 -16.46
N LYS A 160 -31.65 22.08 -17.22
CA LYS A 160 -32.05 22.27 -18.63
C LYS A 160 -33.32 23.11 -18.77
N GLN A 161 -34.10 23.27 -17.70
CA GLN A 161 -35.43 23.88 -17.75
C GLN A 161 -35.45 25.21 -17.00
N SER A 162 -35.93 26.28 -17.63
CA SER A 162 -35.86 27.65 -17.09
C SER A 162 -36.77 27.94 -15.88
N SER A 163 -37.75 27.07 -15.59
CA SER A 163 -38.76 27.27 -14.53
C SER A 163 -38.49 26.49 -13.24
N PHE A 164 -37.33 25.84 -13.13
CA PHE A 164 -36.98 24.98 -11.99
C PHE A 164 -36.04 25.67 -11.00
N ASN A 165 -35.94 25.10 -9.79
CA ASN A 165 -35.09 25.61 -8.72
C ASN A 165 -33.59 25.37 -8.99
N HIS A 166 -32.99 26.16 -9.88
CA HIS A 166 -31.57 26.07 -10.22
C HIS A 166 -30.68 26.27 -8.99
N ALA A 167 -31.01 27.23 -8.13
CA ALA A 167 -30.24 27.50 -6.92
C ALA A 167 -30.17 26.27 -5.99
N GLY A 168 -31.29 25.58 -5.79
CA GLY A 168 -31.34 24.35 -4.99
C GLY A 168 -30.51 23.22 -5.57
N VAL A 169 -30.59 23.00 -6.89
CA VAL A 169 -29.81 21.97 -7.59
C VAL A 169 -28.30 22.24 -7.49
N LEU A 170 -27.89 23.49 -7.72
CA LEU A 170 -26.48 23.89 -7.61
C LEU A 170 -25.97 23.78 -6.17
N LEU A 171 -26.76 24.24 -5.19
CA LEU A 171 -26.40 24.14 -3.78
C LEU A 171 -26.25 22.69 -3.34
N CYS A 172 -27.19 21.81 -3.71
CA CYS A 172 -27.09 20.37 -3.46
C CYS A 172 -25.80 19.80 -4.06
N THR A 173 -25.49 20.16 -5.30
CA THR A 173 -24.32 19.62 -6.01
C THR A 173 -23.02 20.08 -5.36
N VAL A 174 -22.85 21.38 -5.15
CA VAL A 174 -21.62 21.95 -4.58
C VAL A 174 -21.44 21.52 -3.12
N ALA A 175 -22.50 21.51 -2.31
CA ALA A 175 -22.43 21.02 -0.94
C ALA A 175 -22.14 19.52 -0.88
N GLY A 176 -22.73 18.73 -1.78
CA GLY A 176 -22.46 17.30 -1.90
C GLY A 176 -21.01 17.00 -2.26
N ILE A 177 -20.46 17.69 -3.27
CA ILE A 177 -19.03 17.59 -3.63
C ILE A 177 -18.17 18.01 -2.44
N GLY A 178 -18.46 19.16 -1.82
CA GLY A 178 -17.71 19.67 -0.67
C GLY A 178 -17.67 18.69 0.50
N GLY A 179 -18.80 18.07 0.85
CA GLY A 179 -18.87 17.07 1.92
C GLY A 179 -18.09 15.80 1.60
N ILE A 180 -18.14 15.32 0.35
CA ILE A 180 -17.35 14.15 -0.08
C ILE A 180 -15.87 14.49 -0.05
N ASN A 181 -15.46 15.65 -0.59
CA ASN A 181 -14.08 16.10 -0.60
C ASN A 181 -13.51 16.28 0.81
N GLN A 182 -14.30 16.82 1.74
CA GLN A 182 -13.91 16.93 3.13
C GLN A 182 -13.67 15.54 3.75
N ARG A 183 -14.59 14.59 3.54
CA ARG A 183 -14.39 13.23 4.06
C ARG A 183 -13.21 12.54 3.41
N MET A 184 -12.96 12.73 2.11
CA MET A 184 -11.77 12.22 1.44
C MET A 184 -10.49 12.78 2.05
N ALA A 185 -10.44 14.09 2.32
CA ALA A 185 -9.27 14.70 2.95
C ALA A 185 -8.96 14.09 4.32
N SER A 186 -9.98 13.92 5.17
CA SER A 186 -9.80 13.25 6.47
C SER A 186 -9.40 11.78 6.34
N SER A 187 -9.99 11.04 5.40
CA SER A 187 -9.61 9.63 5.14
C SER A 187 -8.17 9.53 4.64
N LEU A 188 -7.73 10.47 3.79
CA LEU A 188 -6.37 10.53 3.27
C LEU A 188 -5.35 10.83 4.38
N GLU A 189 -5.65 11.81 5.24
CA GLU A 189 -4.83 12.13 6.41
C GLU A 189 -4.62 10.91 7.31
N LEU A 190 -5.71 10.21 7.65
CA LEU A 190 -5.63 8.98 8.45
C LEU A 190 -4.83 7.88 7.76
N CYS A 191 -5.05 7.65 6.46
CA CYS A 191 -4.25 6.67 5.70
C CYS A 191 -2.75 7.03 5.75
N TRP A 192 -2.39 8.30 5.56
CA TRP A 192 -0.98 8.72 5.60
C TRP A 192 -0.38 8.60 7.00
N ASP A 193 -1.10 8.97 8.05
CA ASP A 193 -0.63 8.81 9.42
C ASP A 193 -0.32 7.35 9.74
N ILE A 194 -1.19 6.42 9.31
CA ILE A 194 -0.98 4.98 9.47
C ILE A 194 0.24 4.51 8.65
N LEU A 195 0.34 4.93 7.39
CA LEU A 195 1.47 4.55 6.53
C LEU A 195 2.81 5.06 7.08
N LEU A 196 2.84 6.26 7.68
CA LEU A 196 4.03 6.82 8.31
C LEU A 196 4.47 6.04 9.54
N GLN A 197 3.53 5.61 10.39
CA GLN A 197 3.81 4.71 11.51
C GLN A 197 4.35 3.34 11.04
N LEU A 198 4.14 2.97 9.78
CA LEU A 198 4.64 1.70 9.23
C LEU A 198 5.93 1.86 8.44
N SER A 199 6.57 3.03 8.51
CA SER A 199 7.82 3.28 7.79
C SER A 199 8.94 2.31 8.20
N LEU A 200 9.92 2.15 7.30
CA LEU A 200 11.03 1.18 7.39
C LEU A 200 11.81 1.19 8.71
N GLU A 201 11.87 2.32 9.43
CA GLU A 201 12.52 2.41 10.74
C GLU A 201 11.69 1.75 11.86
N GLU A 202 10.36 1.64 11.69
CA GLU A 202 9.45 0.95 12.64
C GLU A 202 9.27 -0.54 12.32
N LEU A 203 9.56 -0.96 11.09
CA LEU A 203 9.68 -2.38 10.71
C LEU A 203 10.86 -3.09 11.41
N ASP A 204 11.88 -2.33 11.82
CA ASP A 204 13.03 -2.82 12.56
C ASP A 204 12.72 -2.91 14.06
N THR A 205 11.68 -3.69 14.38
CA THR A 205 11.19 -3.80 15.76
C THR A 205 12.31 -4.29 16.69
N PRO A 206 12.28 -3.93 18.00
CA PRO A 206 13.28 -4.40 18.96
C PRO A 206 13.42 -5.93 18.98
N SER A 207 12.32 -6.64 18.73
CA SER A 207 12.29 -8.09 18.66
C SER A 207 13.03 -8.65 17.43
N CYS A 208 12.85 -8.03 16.27
CA CYS A 208 13.54 -8.41 15.04
C CYS A 208 15.02 -8.03 15.06
N THR A 209 15.36 -6.88 15.65
CA THR A 209 16.75 -6.50 15.93
C THR A 209 17.44 -7.53 16.83
N ALA A 210 16.77 -7.98 17.90
CA ALA A 210 17.32 -9.00 18.80
C ALA A 210 17.57 -10.33 18.08
N TYR A 211 16.63 -10.80 17.26
CA TYR A 211 16.83 -11.99 16.43
C TYR A 211 18.02 -11.83 15.48
N HIS A 212 18.12 -10.68 14.80
CA HIS A 212 19.20 -10.41 13.87
C HIS A 212 20.58 -10.45 14.55
N GLN A 213 20.71 -9.81 15.72
CA GLN A 213 21.93 -9.84 16.51
C GLN A 213 22.31 -11.24 16.95
N LEU A 214 21.34 -12.02 17.40
CA LEU A 214 21.57 -13.40 17.83
C LEU A 214 22.00 -14.29 16.66
N LYS A 215 21.38 -14.12 15.48
CA LYS A 215 21.78 -14.82 14.25
C LYS A 215 23.22 -14.48 13.88
N MET A 216 23.62 -13.20 13.93
CA MET A 216 25.00 -12.81 13.62
C MET A 216 26.01 -13.47 14.57
N GLN A 217 25.68 -13.58 15.86
CA GLN A 217 26.53 -14.29 16.82
C GLN A 217 26.63 -15.78 16.50
N PHE A 218 25.50 -16.42 16.18
CA PHE A 218 25.47 -17.81 15.73
C PHE A 218 26.29 -18.04 14.45
N ASP A 219 26.19 -17.14 13.46
CA ASP A 219 26.96 -17.22 12.21
C ASP A 219 28.48 -17.22 12.49
N VAL A 220 28.94 -16.42 13.45
CA VAL A 220 30.35 -16.38 13.87
C VAL A 220 30.78 -17.67 14.55
N VAL A 221 29.97 -18.21 15.45
CA VAL A 221 30.25 -19.48 16.14
C VAL A 221 30.28 -20.65 15.14
N TYR A 222 29.33 -20.68 14.22
CA TYR A 222 29.24 -21.72 13.20
C TYR A 222 30.45 -21.71 12.26
N ALA A 223 30.91 -20.54 11.83
CA ALA A 223 32.16 -20.42 11.07
C ALA A 223 33.38 -20.93 11.87
N GLY A 224 33.40 -20.71 13.19
CA GLY A 224 34.41 -21.29 14.08
C GLY A 224 34.38 -22.82 14.12
N ILE A 225 33.19 -23.40 14.16
CA ILE A 225 33.00 -24.86 14.12
C ILE A 225 33.49 -25.42 12.77
N GLU A 226 33.09 -24.81 11.65
CA GLU A 226 33.55 -25.21 10.31
C GLU A 226 35.08 -25.18 10.21
N SER A 227 35.73 -24.16 10.79
CA SER A 227 37.19 -24.09 10.80
C SER A 227 37.85 -25.19 11.63
N CYS A 228 37.27 -25.53 12.80
CA CYS A 228 37.79 -26.57 13.68
C CYS A 228 37.72 -27.96 13.03
N VAL A 229 36.69 -28.23 12.23
CA VAL A 229 36.50 -29.51 11.53
C VAL A 229 37.48 -29.69 10.37
N MET A 230 37.97 -28.58 9.80
CA MET A 230 38.87 -28.57 8.65
C MET A 230 40.36 -28.65 9.03
N GLU A 231 40.70 -28.50 10.31
CA GLU A 231 42.05 -28.63 10.89
C GLU A 231 42.40 -30.08 11.27
#